data_AF-A0A7H1B252-F1
#
_entry.id   AF-A0A7H1B252-F1
#
_cell.length_a   1.000
_cell.length_b   1.000
_cell.length_c   1.000
_cell.angle_alpha   90.00
_cell.angle_beta   90.00
_cell.angle_gamma   90.00
#
_symmetry.space_group_name_H-M   'P 1'
#
loop_
_entity.id
_entity.type
_entity.pdbx_description
1 polymer ?
#
loop_
_entity_poly.entity_id
_entity_poly.type
_entity_poly.pdbx_seq_one_letter_code
_entity_poly.pdbx_strand_id
1 'polypeptide(L)' 'MNAQDRQASGWPEYRRYLDHLMDCAECARLPKRCAVGERLRREHRAAGRGQGSAS' A
#
# COMPACT_ATOMS: atom_id res chain seq x y z
N MET A 1 0.47 -7.19 24.82
CA MET A 1 0.30 -7.32 23.35
C MET A 1 0.82 -6.07 22.67
N ASN A 2 1.72 -6.21 21.70
CA ASN A 2 2.45 -5.11 21.05
C ASN A 2 1.52 -4.19 20.24
N ALA A 3 1.66 -2.87 20.42
CA ALA A 3 0.94 -1.84 19.67
C ALA A 3 1.18 -1.91 18.13
N GLN A 4 2.20 -2.65 17.70
CA GLN A 4 2.49 -2.92 16.29
C GLN A 4 1.38 -3.70 15.57
N ASP A 5 0.65 -4.57 16.28
CA ASP A 5 -0.41 -5.39 15.68
C ASP A 5 -1.68 -4.57 15.37
N ARG A 6 -1.93 -3.54 16.19
CA ARG A 6 -3.08 -2.64 16.02
C ARG A 6 -2.92 -1.70 14.82
N GLN A 7 -1.69 -1.45 14.39
CA GLN A 7 -1.39 -0.62 13.23
C GLN A 7 -1.52 -1.41 11.90
N ALA A 8 -1.38 -2.75 11.95
CA ALA A 8 -1.62 -3.62 10.79
C ALA A 8 -3.12 -3.71 10.41
N SER A 9 -4.02 -3.41 11.35
CA SER A 9 -5.47 -3.47 11.13
C SER A 9 -6.06 -2.25 10.42
N GLY A 10 -5.30 -1.17 10.23
CA GLY A 10 -5.83 0.09 9.70
C GLY A 10 -5.85 0.22 8.18
N TRP A 11 -5.09 -0.61 7.44
CA TRP A 11 -4.88 -0.37 6.00
C TRP A 11 -4.64 -1.68 5.22
N PRO A 12 -5.67 -2.52 5.04
CA PRO A 12 -5.55 -3.76 4.27
C PRO A 12 -4.98 -3.55 2.85
N GLU A 13 -5.24 -2.39 2.24
CA GLU A 13 -4.73 -1.98 0.93
C GLU A 13 -3.22 -1.67 0.97
N TYR A 14 -2.73 -1.08 2.07
CA TYR A 14 -1.30 -0.84 2.27
C TYR A 14 -0.55 -2.15 2.48
N ARG A 15 -1.14 -3.10 3.22
CA ARG A 15 -0.58 -4.44 3.41
C ARG A 15 -0.42 -5.16 2.07
N ARG A 16 -1.44 -5.13 1.21
CA ARG A 16 -1.39 -5.72 -0.15
C ARG A 16 -0.33 -5.06 -1.04
N TYR A 17 -0.18 -3.74 -0.94
CA TYR A 17 0.88 -3.03 -1.66
C TYR A 17 2.28 -3.49 -1.22
N LEU A 18 2.54 -3.57 0.09
CA LEU A 18 3.81 -4.02 0.62
C LEU A 18 4.11 -5.48 0.29
N ASP A 19 3.11 -6.36 0.40
CA ASP A 19 3.22 -7.77 0.08
C ASP A 19 3.63 -7.97 -1.39
N HIS A 20 2.96 -7.27 -2.30
CA HIS A 20 3.29 -7.30 -3.73
C HIS A 20 4.68 -6.73 -4.04
N LEU A 21 5.13 -5.67 -3.33
CA LEU A 21 6.48 -5.13 -3.51
C LEU A 21 7.56 -6.13 -3.10
N MET A 22 7.30 -6.98 -2.10
CA MET A 22 8.26 -7.99 -1.63
C MET A 22 8.28 -9.25 -2.51
N ASP A 23 7.14 -9.63 -3.08
CA ASP A 23 7.01 -10.80 -3.95
C ASP A 23 7.43 -10.51 -5.41
N CYS A 24 7.12 -9.32 -5.93
CA CYS A 24 7.34 -9.01 -7.33
C CYS A 24 8.78 -8.58 -7.63
N ALA A 25 9.52 -9.41 -8.36
CA ALA A 25 10.89 -9.12 -8.80
C ALA A 25 11.02 -7.86 -9.67
N GLU A 26 9.98 -7.53 -10.46
CA GLU A 26 9.95 -6.28 -11.25
C GLU A 26 9.81 -5.07 -10.34
N CYS A 27 8.94 -5.15 -9.34
CA CYS A 27 8.82 -4.13 -8.30
C CYS A 27 10.13 -3.97 -7.49
N ALA A 28 10.86 -5.07 -7.23
CA ALA A 28 12.15 -5.03 -6.53
C ALA A 28 13.26 -4.34 -7.33
N ARG A 29 13.25 -4.46 -8.66
CA ARG A 29 14.23 -3.81 -9.55
C ARG A 29 13.83 -2.39 -9.94
N LEU A 30 12.56 -2.21 -10.32
CA LEU A 30 12.00 -0.99 -10.90
C LEU A 30 10.56 -0.80 -10.40
N PRO A 31 10.38 -0.29 -9.17
CA PRO A 31 9.07 -0.17 -8.51
C PRO A 31 8.06 0.72 -9.26
N LYS A 32 8.54 1.58 -10.18
CA LYS A 32 7.68 2.46 -11.01
C LYS A 32 7.25 1.83 -12.34
N ARG A 33 7.74 0.65 -12.71
CA ARG A 33 7.37 -0.04 -13.97
C ARG A 33 6.35 -1.16 -13.76
N CYS A 34 6.31 -1.67 -12.54
CA CYS A 34 5.38 -2.66 -12.05
C CYS A 34 3.94 -2.11 -12.09
N ALA A 35 3.18 -2.45 -13.14
CA ALA A 35 1.82 -1.92 -13.35
C ALA A 35 0.89 -2.24 -12.17
N VAL A 36 1.06 -3.43 -11.57
CA VAL A 36 0.32 -3.87 -10.38
C VAL A 36 0.74 -3.06 -9.16
N GLY A 37 2.05 -2.87 -8.94
CA GLY A 37 2.56 -2.00 -7.87
C GLY A 37 2.08 -0.55 -7.99
N GLU A 38 2.04 0.00 -9.22
CA GLU A 38 1.53 1.36 -9.44
C GLU A 38 0.03 1.47 -9.16
N ARG A 39 -0.76 0.46 -9.56
CA ARG A 39 -2.20 0.37 -9.26
C ARG A 39 -2.44 0.33 -7.75
N LEU A 40 -1.77 -0.57 -7.03
CA LEU A 40 -1.88 -0.71 -5.58
C LEU A 40 -1.46 0.58 -4.85
N ARG A 41 -0.42 1.26 -5.34
CA ARG A 41 0.01 2.57 -4.83
C ARG A 41 -1.06 3.65 -5.01
N ARG A 42 -1.75 3.67 -6.17
CA ARG A 42 -2.85 4.60 -6.43
C ARG A 42 -4.05 4.32 -5.53
N GLU A 43 -4.40 3.04 -5.35
CA GLU A 43 -5.49 2.61 -4.45
C GLU A 43 -5.20 3.03 -3.00
N HIS A 44 -3.98 2.81 -2.50
CA HIS A 44 -3.56 3.30 -1.19
C HIS A 44 -3.65 4.83 -1.08
N ARG A 45 -3.19 5.57 -2.10
CA ARG A 45 -3.26 7.05 -2.11
C ARG A 45 -4.69 7.57 -2.15
N ALA A 46 -5.60 6.86 -2.82
CA ALA A 46 -7.02 7.19 -2.87
C ALA A 46 -7.69 6.93 -1.52
N ALA A 47 -7.40 5.80 -0.88
CA ALA A 47 -7.86 5.47 0.46
C ALA A 47 -7.36 6.49 1.51
N GLY A 48 -6.12 6.97 1.37
CA GLY A 48 -5.57 8.04 2.22
C GLY A 48 -6.17 9.43 1.97
N ARG A 49 -6.59 9.75 0.75
CA ARG A 49 -7.26 11.02 0.43
C ARG A 49 -8.72 11.07 0.87
N GLY A 50 -9.40 9.93 0.99
CA GLY A 50 -10.76 9.87 1.53
C GLY A 50 -10.88 10.33 2.99
N GLN A 51 -9.75 10.40 3.72
CA GLN A 51 -9.70 10.89 5.11
C GLN A 51 -9.32 12.38 5.23
N GLY A 52 -9.02 13.07 4.12
CA GLY A 52 -8.45 14.43 4.13
C GLY A 52 -9.21 15.46 3.29
N SER A 53 -10.48 15.24 2.96
CA SER A 53 -11.28 16.23 2.23
C SER A 53 -12.70 16.31 2.77
N ALA A 54 -12.78 16.68 4.05
CA ALA A 54 -13.95 17.33 4.64
C ALA A 54 -13.41 18.53 5.44
N SER A 55 -13.16 19.64 4.77
CA SER A 55 -12.97 20.96 5.38
C SER A 55 -13.49 22.00 4.41
#